data_AF-A0A929UQ59-F1
#
_entry.id   AF-A0A929UQ59-F1
#
_cell.length_a   1.000
_cell.length_b   1.000
_cell.length_c   1.000
_cell.angle_alpha   90.00
_cell.angle_beta   90.00
_cell.angle_gamma   90.00
#
_symmetry.space_group_name_H-M   'P 1'
#
loop_
_entity.id
_entity.type
_entity.pdbx_description
1 polymer ?
#
loop_
_entity_poly.entity_id
_entity_poly.type
_entity_poly.pdbx_seq_one_letter_code
_entity_poly.pdbx_strand_id
1 'polypeptide(L)'
;MQTRAVIGAAIEVKKDHPDWNVDPEIEVPLTGSEKEFEFVKKVIVKTADEEIAKAKADISYKVGTMIEIPRACLIADKLAKEAEFYCFGTNDLTQMTFGFSRDDAGKFLTSYYDEKILESDPFAKLDTEGVGALMEMAVEKGRKTRPDLLVGICGEHGGDPSSVEFAHKIGLDYVSCSPYRVPVARLAAAQAAIANRR
;
A
#
# COMPACT_ATOMS: atom_id res chain seq x y z
N MET A 1 -5.17 -16.72 13.73
CA MET A 1 -4.54 -17.82 12.97
C MET A 1 -3.41 -17.29 12.10
N GLN A 2 -3.68 -16.39 11.15
CA GLN A 2 -2.66 -15.84 10.23
C GLN A 2 -1.48 -15.17 10.96
N THR A 3 -1.73 -14.30 11.94
CA THR A 3 -0.65 -13.67 12.72
C THR A 3 0.28 -14.68 13.37
N ARG A 4 -0.27 -15.75 13.97
CA ARG A 4 0.53 -16.83 14.56
C ARG A 4 1.40 -17.53 13.52
N ALA A 5 0.87 -17.77 12.32
CA ALA A 5 1.63 -18.39 11.23
C ALA A 5 2.80 -17.49 10.76
N VAL A 6 2.54 -16.20 10.55
CA VAL A 6 3.57 -15.23 10.12
C VAL A 6 4.67 -15.10 11.18
N ILE A 7 4.29 -14.87 12.44
CA ILE A 7 5.24 -14.69 13.53
C ILE A 7 5.98 -15.99 13.86
N GLY A 8 5.28 -17.12 13.90
CA GLY A 8 5.91 -18.43 14.11
C GLY A 8 6.95 -18.76 13.04
N ALA A 9 6.65 -18.49 11.76
CA ALA A 9 7.62 -18.66 10.68
C ALA A 9 8.83 -17.72 10.84
N ALA A 10 8.60 -16.45 11.19
CA ALA A 10 9.69 -15.49 11.42
C ALA A 10 10.62 -15.95 12.57
N ILE A 11 10.05 -16.48 13.65
CA ILE A 11 10.79 -17.04 14.80
C ILE A 11 11.69 -18.20 14.37
N GLU A 12 11.14 -19.17 13.63
CA GLU A 12 11.94 -20.32 13.19
C GLU A 12 13.05 -19.92 12.21
N VAL A 13 12.76 -19.02 11.25
CA VAL A 13 13.79 -18.52 10.33
C VAL A 13 14.90 -17.77 11.08
N LYS A 14 14.55 -16.92 12.05
CA LYS A 14 15.53 -16.18 12.85
C LYS A 14 16.39 -17.09 13.73
N LYS A 15 15.83 -18.21 14.19
CA LYS A 15 16.55 -19.21 14.97
C LYS A 15 17.56 -19.98 14.12
N ASP A 16 17.17 -20.35 12.88
CA ASP A 16 18.05 -21.03 11.93
C ASP A 16 19.10 -20.07 11.33
N HIS A 17 18.76 -18.79 11.24
CA HIS A 17 19.61 -17.72 10.70
C HIS A 17 19.68 -16.52 11.65
N PRO A 18 20.45 -16.60 12.76
CA PRO A 18 20.52 -15.54 13.77
C PRO A 18 21.05 -14.21 13.24
N ASP A 19 21.84 -14.23 12.17
CA ASP A 19 22.43 -13.08 11.51
C ASP A 19 21.47 -12.35 10.55
N TRP A 20 20.35 -12.97 10.17
CA TRP A 20 19.40 -12.36 9.24
C TRP A 20 18.48 -11.37 9.96
N ASN A 21 18.18 -10.26 9.29
CA ASN A 21 17.13 -9.36 9.74
C ASN A 21 15.77 -9.84 9.21
N VAL A 22 14.89 -10.27 10.11
CA VAL A 22 13.54 -10.73 9.79
C VAL A 22 12.57 -9.80 10.50
N ASP A 23 11.96 -8.88 9.74
CA ASP A 23 11.04 -7.85 10.25
C ASP A 23 9.70 -7.97 9.52
N PRO A 24 8.76 -8.78 10.01
CA PRO A 24 7.47 -8.96 9.36
C PRO A 24 6.62 -7.70 9.38
N GLU A 25 6.01 -7.37 8.25
CA GLU A 25 5.03 -6.30 8.13
C GLU A 25 3.65 -6.92 7.88
N ILE A 26 2.72 -6.71 8.82
CA ILE A 26 1.37 -7.26 8.76
C ILE A 26 0.41 -6.15 8.36
N GLU A 27 -0.19 -6.31 7.19
CA GLU A 27 -1.10 -5.33 6.61
C GLU A 27 -2.58 -5.72 6.78
N VAL A 28 -3.40 -4.76 7.23
CA VAL A 28 -4.86 -4.91 7.29
C VAL A 28 -5.50 -4.34 6.02
N PRO A 29 -6.20 -5.17 5.21
CA PRO A 29 -6.86 -4.71 3.98
C PRO A 29 -8.19 -4.00 4.26
N LEU A 30 -8.72 -3.33 3.24
CA LEU A 30 -10.05 -2.74 3.13
C LEU A 30 -10.47 -1.85 4.31
N THR A 31 -9.49 -1.25 4.99
CA THR A 31 -9.74 -0.45 6.17
C THR A 31 -10.48 0.82 5.79
N GLY A 32 -11.71 0.99 6.29
CA GLY A 32 -12.52 2.18 6.07
C GLY A 32 -12.60 3.10 7.27
N SER A 33 -12.22 2.65 8.48
CA SER A 33 -12.33 3.43 9.72
C SER A 33 -11.22 3.17 10.75
N GLU A 34 -10.96 4.18 11.60
CA GLU A 34 -9.99 4.10 12.73
C GLU A 34 -10.33 2.95 13.69
N LYS A 35 -11.60 2.82 14.09
CA LYS A 35 -12.03 1.77 15.03
C LYS A 35 -11.95 0.36 14.45
N GLU A 36 -12.19 0.22 13.15
CA GLU A 36 -12.03 -1.05 12.44
C GLU A 36 -10.56 -1.49 12.45
N PHE A 37 -9.66 -0.58 12.08
CA PHE A 37 -8.23 -0.85 12.12
C PHE A 37 -7.75 -1.19 13.53
N GLU A 38 -8.13 -0.38 14.53
CA GLU A 38 -7.78 -0.62 15.93
C GLU A 38 -8.25 -1.99 16.43
N PHE A 39 -9.47 -2.39 16.05
CA PHE A 39 -10.03 -3.68 16.44
C PHE A 39 -9.17 -4.82 15.91
N VAL A 40 -8.82 -4.79 14.62
CA VAL A 40 -7.99 -5.83 13.99
C VAL A 40 -6.56 -5.78 14.53
N LYS A 41 -5.96 -4.60 14.65
CA LYS A 41 -4.62 -4.40 15.22
C LYS A 41 -4.50 -4.99 16.62
N LYS A 42 -5.51 -4.82 17.48
CA LYS A 42 -5.53 -5.43 18.83
C LYS A 42 -5.43 -6.96 18.78
N VAL A 43 -6.12 -7.60 17.83
CA VAL A 43 -6.04 -9.06 17.66
C VAL A 43 -4.66 -9.48 17.15
N ILE A 44 -4.09 -8.73 16.21
CA ILE A 44 -2.74 -8.97 15.66
C ILE A 44 -1.71 -8.84 16.78
N VAL A 45 -1.64 -7.68 17.45
CA VAL A 45 -0.63 -7.38 18.48
C VAL A 45 -0.70 -8.40 19.61
N LYS A 46 -1.89 -8.67 20.15
CA LYS A 46 -2.07 -9.69 21.18
C LYS A 46 -1.51 -11.05 20.74
N THR A 47 -1.82 -11.48 19.53
CA THR A 47 -1.37 -12.78 19.03
C THR A 47 0.14 -12.79 18.81
N ALA A 48 0.70 -11.76 18.20
CA ALA A 48 2.13 -11.66 17.91
C ALA A 48 2.96 -11.65 19.19
N ASP A 49 2.60 -10.79 20.15
CA ASP A 49 3.28 -10.66 21.44
C ASP A 49 3.23 -11.97 22.23
N GLU A 50 2.10 -12.67 22.23
CA GLU A 50 1.98 -13.97 22.90
C GLU A 50 2.92 -15.02 22.28
N GLU A 51 3.08 -15.07 20.97
CA GLU A 51 3.99 -16.03 20.31
C GLU A 51 5.46 -15.67 20.52
N ILE A 52 5.82 -14.39 20.41
CA ILE A 52 7.17 -13.89 20.67
C ILE A 52 7.58 -14.16 22.11
N ALA A 53 6.70 -13.86 23.08
CA ALA A 53 6.96 -14.10 24.50
C ALA A 53 7.11 -15.59 24.83
N LYS A 54 6.28 -16.47 24.25
CA LYS A 54 6.39 -17.93 24.44
C LYS A 54 7.72 -18.46 23.92
N ALA A 55 8.19 -17.97 22.78
CA ALA A 55 9.45 -18.38 22.17
C ALA A 55 10.69 -17.69 22.78
N LYS A 56 10.50 -16.61 23.56
CA LYS A 56 11.57 -15.70 24.00
C LYS A 56 12.43 -15.22 22.82
N ALA A 57 11.78 -14.95 21.69
CA ALA A 57 12.43 -14.52 20.47
C ALA A 57 12.71 -13.00 20.50
N ASP A 58 13.81 -12.58 19.89
CA ASP A 58 14.13 -11.18 19.64
C ASP A 58 13.77 -10.83 18.20
N ILE A 59 12.49 -10.52 17.98
CA ILE A 59 11.90 -10.18 16.67
C ILE A 59 11.01 -8.95 16.83
N SER A 60 11.18 -7.99 15.94
CA SER A 60 10.24 -6.88 15.72
C SER A 60 9.24 -7.21 14.63
N TYR A 61 8.11 -6.51 14.62
CA TYR A 61 7.16 -6.53 13.51
C TYR A 61 6.46 -5.17 13.45
N LYS A 62 5.86 -4.86 12.30
CA LYS A 62 5.02 -3.66 12.12
C LYS A 62 3.60 -4.03 11.75
N VAL A 63 2.63 -3.20 12.14
CA VAL A 63 1.24 -3.29 11.68
C VAL A 63 0.85 -2.04 10.92
N GLY A 64 0.50 -2.22 9.67
CA GLY A 64 0.06 -1.16 8.76
C GLY A 64 -1.26 -1.49 8.11
N THR A 65 -1.67 -0.66 7.18
CA THR A 65 -2.97 -0.82 6.51
C THR A 65 -2.89 -0.50 5.03
N MET A 66 -3.69 -1.23 4.26
CA MET A 66 -3.91 -0.91 2.86
C MET A 66 -4.82 0.31 2.75
N ILE A 67 -4.38 1.31 1.99
CA ILE A 67 -5.16 2.49 1.66
C ILE A 67 -5.81 2.26 0.29
N GLU A 68 -6.99 1.65 0.33
CA GLU A 68 -7.74 1.24 -0.87
C GLU A 68 -9.22 1.61 -0.82
N ILE A 69 -9.67 2.23 0.28
CA ILE A 69 -11.02 2.78 0.43
C ILE A 69 -10.92 4.30 0.38
N PRO A 70 -11.73 5.02 -0.44
CA PRO A 70 -11.68 6.48 -0.51
C PRO A 70 -11.82 7.15 0.87
N ARG A 71 -12.67 6.59 1.74
CA ARG A 71 -12.81 7.06 3.12
C ARG A 71 -11.49 7.00 3.90
N ALA A 72 -10.68 5.95 3.72
CA ALA A 72 -9.38 5.81 4.38
C ALA A 72 -8.46 6.98 4.02
N CYS A 73 -8.45 7.39 2.75
CA CYS A 73 -7.69 8.56 2.28
C CYS A 73 -8.16 9.85 2.96
N LEU A 74 -9.48 10.02 3.08
CA LEU A 74 -10.08 11.22 3.70
C LEU A 74 -9.76 11.36 5.19
N ILE A 75 -9.52 10.26 5.91
CA ILE A 75 -9.22 10.22 7.34
C ILE A 75 -7.82 9.65 7.65
N ALA A 76 -6.89 9.74 6.69
CA ALA A 76 -5.56 9.15 6.81
C ALA A 76 -4.74 9.72 7.98
N ASP A 77 -5.03 10.92 8.47
CA ASP A 77 -4.44 11.49 9.68
C ASP A 77 -4.82 10.70 10.93
N LYS A 78 -6.03 10.13 10.97
CA LYS A 78 -6.53 9.35 12.11
C LYS A 78 -5.96 7.94 12.09
N LEU A 79 -5.92 7.32 10.92
CA LEU A 79 -5.35 5.98 10.73
C LEU A 79 -3.85 5.96 11.10
N ALA A 80 -3.11 7.02 10.77
CA ALA A 80 -1.66 7.10 10.98
C ALA A 80 -1.23 7.16 12.45
N LYS A 81 -2.16 7.44 13.38
CA LYS A 81 -1.88 7.33 14.83
C LYS A 81 -1.47 5.90 15.19
N GLU A 82 -2.15 4.93 14.58
CA GLU A 82 -1.97 3.51 14.89
C GLU A 82 -1.22 2.77 13.79
N ALA A 83 -1.44 3.09 12.52
CA ALA A 83 -0.78 2.41 11.41
C ALA A 83 0.66 2.87 11.28
N GLU A 84 1.59 1.91 11.17
CA GLU A 84 3.02 2.16 11.07
C GLU A 84 3.49 2.34 9.62
N PHE A 85 2.71 1.84 8.67
CA PHE A 85 2.90 2.05 7.24
C PHE A 85 1.57 2.05 6.50
N TYR A 86 1.58 2.63 5.30
CA TYR A 86 0.51 2.55 4.31
C TYR A 86 0.99 1.88 3.04
N CYS A 87 0.13 1.05 2.45
CA CYS A 87 0.29 0.61 1.08
C CYS A 87 -0.96 0.96 0.28
N PHE A 88 -0.82 1.69 -0.82
CA PHE A 88 -1.95 1.96 -1.69
C PHE A 88 -2.33 0.72 -2.51
N GLY A 89 -3.52 0.17 -2.23
CA GLY A 89 -4.19 -0.81 -3.07
C GLY A 89 -4.93 -0.08 -4.20
N THR A 90 -4.18 0.40 -5.19
CA THR A 90 -4.74 1.29 -6.22
C THR A 90 -5.75 0.62 -7.13
N ASN A 91 -5.77 -0.71 -7.26
CA ASN A 91 -6.80 -1.40 -8.02
C ASN A 91 -8.19 -1.16 -7.41
N ASP A 92 -8.34 -1.43 -6.12
CA ASP A 92 -9.59 -1.22 -5.39
C ASP A 92 -9.88 0.27 -5.17
N LEU A 93 -8.84 1.09 -4.94
CA LEU A 93 -9.02 2.54 -4.85
C LEU A 93 -9.57 3.13 -6.16
N THR A 94 -9.05 2.72 -7.31
CA THR A 94 -9.58 3.12 -8.63
C THR A 94 -11.02 2.67 -8.78
N GLN A 95 -11.32 1.40 -8.49
CA GLN A 95 -12.67 0.83 -8.57
C GLN A 95 -13.67 1.64 -7.74
N MET A 96 -13.33 1.97 -6.49
CA MET A 96 -14.20 2.72 -5.59
C MET A 96 -14.29 4.21 -5.93
N THR A 97 -13.23 4.79 -6.52
CA THR A 97 -13.21 6.22 -6.91
C THR A 97 -14.01 6.47 -8.19
N PHE A 98 -13.85 5.61 -9.19
CA PHE A 98 -14.63 5.68 -10.44
C PHE A 98 -16.03 5.08 -10.31
N GLY A 99 -16.25 4.19 -9.32
CA GLY A 99 -17.45 3.36 -9.25
C GLY A 99 -17.48 2.28 -10.32
N PHE A 100 -16.31 1.84 -10.80
CA PHE A 100 -16.17 0.85 -11.87
C PHE A 100 -15.83 -0.52 -11.29
N SER A 101 -16.76 -1.47 -11.40
CA SER A 101 -16.43 -2.90 -11.20
C SER A 101 -15.43 -3.33 -12.27
N ARG A 102 -14.22 -3.74 -11.87
CA ARG A 102 -13.16 -4.13 -12.82
C ARG A 102 -13.60 -5.27 -13.73
N ASP A 103 -14.38 -6.21 -13.20
CA ASP A 103 -14.89 -7.38 -13.95
C ASP A 103 -15.99 -7.00 -14.96
N ASP A 104 -16.66 -5.87 -14.76
CA ASP A 104 -17.73 -5.40 -15.64
C ASP A 104 -17.32 -4.25 -16.56
N ALA A 105 -16.28 -3.50 -16.19
CA ALA A 105 -15.89 -2.27 -16.87
C ALA A 105 -15.50 -2.50 -18.33
N GLY A 106 -14.92 -3.67 -18.65
CA GLY A 106 -14.58 -4.05 -20.03
C GLY A 106 -15.77 -4.02 -21.00
N LYS A 107 -17.02 -4.10 -20.51
CA LYS A 107 -18.24 -4.03 -21.34
C LYS A 107 -18.51 -2.63 -21.90
N PHE A 108 -18.00 -1.57 -21.26
CA PHE A 108 -18.26 -0.18 -21.67
C PHE A 108 -16.99 0.66 -21.87
N LEU A 109 -15.85 0.25 -21.31
CA LEU A 109 -14.60 1.01 -21.39
C LEU A 109 -14.13 1.23 -22.83
N THR A 110 -14.33 0.25 -23.72
CA THR A 110 -14.02 0.42 -25.15
C THR A 110 -14.75 1.63 -25.75
N SER A 111 -16.04 1.79 -25.45
CA SER A 111 -16.81 2.95 -25.92
C SER A 111 -16.33 4.26 -25.28
N TYR A 112 -15.84 4.23 -24.04
CA TYR A 112 -15.26 5.42 -23.41
C TYR A 112 -13.98 5.87 -24.12
N TYR A 113 -13.16 4.94 -24.61
CA TYR A 113 -11.95 5.26 -25.37
C TYR A 113 -12.29 5.76 -26.77
N ASP A 114 -13.23 5.12 -27.45
CA ASP A 114 -13.67 5.49 -28.80
C ASP A 114 -14.25 6.92 -28.82
N GLU A 115 -15.04 7.28 -27.80
CA GLU A 115 -15.62 8.61 -27.62
C GLU A 115 -14.70 9.60 -26.89
N LYS A 116 -13.45 9.19 -26.57
CA LYS A 116 -12.45 10.01 -25.86
C LYS A 116 -12.93 10.57 -24.51
N ILE A 117 -13.82 9.84 -23.84
CA ILE A 117 -14.24 10.12 -22.46
C ILE A 117 -13.08 9.82 -21.50
N LEU A 118 -12.32 8.76 -21.77
CA LEU A 118 -11.06 8.45 -21.10
C LEU A 118 -9.95 8.24 -22.13
N GLU A 119 -8.75 8.69 -21.79
CA GLU A 119 -7.57 8.55 -22.67
C GLU A 119 -6.84 7.21 -22.48
N SER A 120 -7.03 6.57 -21.34
CA SER A 120 -6.37 5.31 -20.99
C SER A 120 -7.20 4.50 -20.00
N ASP A 121 -6.92 3.20 -19.92
CA ASP A 121 -7.49 2.32 -18.91
C ASP A 121 -7.01 2.72 -17.50
N PRO A 122 -7.92 3.19 -16.62
CA PRO A 122 -7.56 3.65 -15.28
C PRO A 122 -7.10 2.52 -14.35
N PHE A 123 -7.24 1.24 -14.76
CA PHE A 123 -6.71 0.08 -14.03
C PHE A 123 -5.31 -0.34 -14.49
N ALA A 124 -4.84 0.20 -15.61
CA ALA A 124 -3.49 -0.04 -16.13
C ALA A 124 -2.57 1.17 -15.89
N LYS A 125 -3.12 2.38 -16.05
CA LYS A 125 -2.44 3.64 -15.81
C LYS A 125 -3.19 4.43 -14.75
N LEU A 126 -2.47 4.86 -13.71
CA LEU A 126 -3.06 5.57 -12.60
C LEU A 126 -3.72 6.88 -13.07
N ASP A 127 -4.99 7.05 -12.73
CA ASP A 127 -5.67 8.34 -12.83
C ASP A 127 -5.09 9.32 -11.79
N THR A 128 -4.27 10.25 -12.26
CA THR A 128 -3.60 11.21 -11.36
C THR A 128 -4.53 12.32 -10.87
N GLU A 129 -5.64 12.60 -11.57
CA GLU A 129 -6.54 13.71 -11.22
C GLU A 129 -7.54 13.32 -10.13
N GLY A 130 -8.13 12.13 -10.21
CA GLY A 130 -9.07 11.61 -9.21
C GLY A 130 -8.37 10.74 -8.16
N VAL A 131 -7.94 9.56 -8.56
CA VAL A 131 -7.31 8.57 -7.64
C VAL A 131 -6.01 9.13 -7.06
N GLY A 132 -5.20 9.80 -7.88
CA GLY A 132 -3.96 10.44 -7.46
C GLY A 132 -4.17 11.54 -6.42
N ALA A 133 -5.25 12.33 -6.52
CA ALA A 133 -5.58 13.34 -5.52
C ALA A 133 -5.94 12.73 -4.16
N LEU A 134 -6.61 11.57 -4.15
CA LEU A 134 -6.85 10.82 -2.91
C LEU A 134 -5.53 10.29 -2.31
N MET A 135 -4.63 9.79 -3.15
CA MET A 135 -3.32 9.32 -2.71
C MET A 135 -2.48 10.44 -2.10
N GLU A 136 -2.37 11.58 -2.79
CA GLU A 136 -1.63 12.76 -2.32
C GLU A 136 -2.18 13.24 -0.97
N MET A 137 -3.51 13.40 -0.85
CA MET A 137 -4.16 13.77 0.41
C MET A 137 -3.84 12.80 1.54
N ALA A 138 -3.83 11.50 1.26
CA ALA A 138 -3.58 10.47 2.26
C ALA A 138 -2.11 10.47 2.73
N VAL A 139 -1.15 10.68 1.81
CA VAL A 139 0.27 10.85 2.15
C VAL A 139 0.47 12.07 3.05
N GLU A 140 -0.07 13.23 2.65
CA GLU A 140 0.07 14.48 3.41
C GLU A 140 -0.53 14.36 4.82
N LYS A 141 -1.77 13.87 4.92
CA LYS A 141 -2.46 13.69 6.19
C LYS A 141 -1.78 12.65 7.08
N GLY A 142 -1.38 11.52 6.51
CA GLY A 142 -0.70 10.46 7.23
C GLY A 142 0.62 10.95 7.82
N ARG A 143 1.46 11.58 7.00
CA ARG A 143 2.77 12.10 7.44
C ARG A 143 2.67 13.29 8.38
N LYS A 144 1.58 14.07 8.31
CA LYS A 144 1.30 15.11 9.32
C LYS A 144 1.12 14.53 10.72
N THR A 145 0.52 13.35 10.84
CA THR A 145 0.36 12.66 12.13
C THR A 145 1.60 11.83 12.51
N ARG A 146 2.22 11.15 11.54
CA ARG A 146 3.41 10.30 11.73
C ARG A 146 4.47 10.68 10.69
N PRO A 147 5.41 11.60 11.01
CA PRO A 147 6.38 12.12 10.03
C PRO A 147 7.26 11.07 9.36
N ASP A 148 7.51 9.95 10.04
CA ASP A 148 8.28 8.80 9.59
C ASP A 148 7.41 7.66 9.00
N LEU A 149 6.14 7.94 8.68
CA LEU A 149 5.22 6.97 8.09
C LEU A 149 5.77 6.49 6.75
N LEU A 150 6.03 5.19 6.67
CA LEU A 150 6.38 4.50 5.44
C LEU A 150 5.13 4.40 4.55
N VAL A 151 5.22 4.84 3.30
CA VAL A 151 4.11 4.82 2.35
C VAL A 151 4.58 4.22 1.03
N GLY A 152 3.91 3.16 0.59
CA GLY A 152 4.14 2.57 -0.73
C GLY A 152 2.87 2.36 -1.52
N ILE A 153 3.03 1.75 -2.68
CA ILE A 153 1.95 1.35 -3.59
C ILE A 153 2.20 -0.09 -4.04
N CYS A 154 1.13 -0.89 -4.13
CA CYS A 154 1.16 -2.23 -4.71
C CYS A 154 0.18 -2.36 -5.88
N GLY A 155 0.40 -3.39 -6.70
CA GLY A 155 -0.49 -3.76 -7.79
C GLY A 155 0.05 -3.34 -9.16
N GLU A 156 -0.85 -3.25 -10.14
CA GLU A 156 -0.48 -3.05 -11.54
C GLU A 156 0.17 -1.68 -11.79
N HIS A 157 -0.33 -0.64 -11.12
CA HIS A 157 0.22 0.71 -11.21
C HIS A 157 1.66 0.80 -10.67
N GLY A 158 2.04 -0.06 -9.72
CA GLY A 158 3.40 -0.07 -9.16
C GLY A 158 4.50 -0.45 -10.17
N GLY A 159 4.12 -0.97 -11.36
CA GLY A 159 5.05 -1.28 -12.44
C GLY A 159 4.85 -0.43 -13.69
N ASP A 160 3.96 0.56 -13.68
CA ASP A 160 3.72 1.46 -14.82
C ASP A 160 4.62 2.70 -14.69
N PRO A 161 5.45 3.04 -15.70
CA PRO A 161 6.40 4.14 -15.57
C PRO A 161 5.80 5.47 -15.16
N SER A 162 4.64 5.85 -15.71
CA SER A 162 3.99 7.13 -15.39
C SER A 162 3.40 7.15 -13.98
N SER A 163 2.87 6.02 -13.53
CA SER A 163 2.36 5.83 -12.17
C SER A 163 3.49 5.82 -11.13
N VAL A 164 4.63 5.21 -11.46
CA VAL A 164 5.86 5.25 -10.63
C VAL A 164 6.40 6.67 -10.52
N GLU A 165 6.42 7.42 -11.62
CA GLU A 165 6.80 8.84 -11.60
C GLU A 165 5.86 9.65 -10.70
N PHE A 166 4.54 9.43 -10.78
CA PHE A 166 3.58 10.09 -9.90
C PHE A 166 3.78 9.71 -8.41
N ALA A 167 4.03 8.44 -8.10
CA ALA A 167 4.37 8.00 -6.74
C ALA A 167 5.62 8.74 -6.22
N HIS A 168 6.66 8.86 -7.06
CA HIS A 168 7.84 9.70 -6.84
C HIS A 168 7.54 11.21 -6.92
N LYS A 169 6.36 11.67 -7.28
CA LYS A 169 5.98 13.08 -7.15
C LYS A 169 5.31 13.36 -5.81
N ILE A 170 4.40 12.51 -5.36
CA ILE A 170 3.58 12.77 -4.15
C ILE A 170 4.20 12.35 -2.81
N GLY A 171 5.13 11.40 -2.79
CA GLY A 171 6.00 11.23 -1.62
C GLY A 171 6.38 9.81 -1.30
N LEU A 172 5.93 8.82 -2.07
CA LEU A 172 6.04 7.43 -1.69
C LEU A 172 7.49 6.99 -1.53
N ASP A 173 7.70 6.09 -0.57
CA ASP A 173 8.99 5.52 -0.20
C ASP A 173 9.34 4.31 -1.08
N TYR A 174 8.33 3.58 -1.55
CA TYR A 174 8.54 2.44 -2.44
C TYR A 174 7.37 2.21 -3.41
N VAL A 175 7.67 1.45 -4.47
CA VAL A 175 6.68 0.85 -5.37
C VAL A 175 6.87 -0.67 -5.36
N SER A 176 5.77 -1.41 -5.36
CA SER A 176 5.76 -2.88 -5.36
C SER A 176 5.00 -3.38 -6.58
N CYS A 177 5.63 -4.27 -7.35
CA CYS A 177 5.09 -4.78 -8.60
C CYS A 177 5.48 -6.24 -8.83
N SER A 178 4.89 -6.87 -9.85
CA SER A 178 5.19 -8.25 -10.20
C SER A 178 6.67 -8.44 -10.55
N PRO A 179 7.28 -9.62 -10.30
CA PRO A 179 8.72 -9.81 -10.44
C PRO A 179 9.31 -9.37 -11.79
N TYR A 180 8.59 -9.63 -12.89
CA TYR A 180 9.03 -9.25 -14.24
C TYR A 180 8.99 -7.74 -14.51
N ARG A 181 8.20 -6.98 -13.75
CA ARG A 181 8.09 -5.52 -13.86
C ARG A 181 9.10 -4.78 -12.98
N VAL A 182 9.81 -5.46 -12.09
CA VAL A 182 10.83 -4.86 -11.21
C VAL A 182 11.90 -4.06 -11.99
N PRO A 183 12.48 -4.57 -13.11
CA PRO A 183 13.45 -3.77 -13.88
C PRO A 183 12.86 -2.48 -14.46
N VAL A 184 11.61 -2.52 -14.90
CA VAL A 184 10.89 -1.36 -15.45
C VAL A 184 10.63 -0.33 -14.35
N ALA A 185 10.12 -0.78 -13.19
CA ALA A 185 9.88 0.09 -12.05
C ALA A 185 11.16 0.76 -11.53
N ARG A 186 12.28 0.03 -11.49
CA ARG A 186 13.60 0.59 -11.13
C ARG A 186 14.08 1.66 -12.11
N LEU A 187 13.95 1.41 -13.41
CA LEU A 187 14.32 2.39 -14.43
C LEU A 187 13.44 3.64 -14.35
N ALA A 188 12.12 3.46 -14.23
CA ALA A 188 11.17 4.56 -14.10
C ALA A 188 11.42 5.39 -12.83
N ALA A 189 11.67 4.75 -11.69
CA ALA A 189 12.01 5.44 -10.45
C ALA A 189 13.30 6.27 -10.58
N ALA A 190 14.32 5.74 -11.26
CA ALA A 190 15.56 6.48 -11.52
C ALA A 190 15.31 7.69 -12.44
N GLN A 191 14.53 7.51 -13.52
CA GLN A 191 14.15 8.60 -14.42
C GLN A 191 13.36 9.69 -13.69
N ALA A 192 12.40 9.30 -12.86
CA ALA A 192 11.61 10.21 -12.04
C ALA A 192 12.47 11.01 -11.05
N ALA A 193 13.44 10.37 -10.39
CA ALA A 193 14.38 11.04 -9.50
C ALA A 193 15.33 12.01 -10.23
N ILE A 194 15.71 11.71 -11.47
CA ILE A 194 16.52 12.60 -12.31
C ILE A 194 15.70 13.81 -12.77
N ALA A 195 14.47 13.60 -13.23
CA ALA A 195 13.59 14.65 -13.76
C ALA A 195 13.02 15.55 -12.65
N ASN A 196 12.67 14.95 -11.50
CA ASN A 196 12.01 15.61 -10.37
C ASN A 196 12.83 15.39 -9.09
N ARG A 197 13.94 16.13 -8.94
CA ARG A 197 14.76 16.07 -7.72
C ARG A 197 13.97 16.60 -6.51
N ARG A 198 13.95 15.81 -5.44
CA ARG A 198 13.35 16.13 -4.14
C ARG A 198 14.41 16.53 -3.13
#